data_AF-A0A804HNA6-F1
#
_entry.id   AF-A0A804HNA6-F1
#
_cell.length_a   1.000
_cell.length_b   1.000
_cell.length_c   1.000
_cell.angle_alpha   90.00
_cell.angle_beta   90.00
_cell.angle_gamma   90.00
#
_symmetry.space_group_name_H-M   'P 1'
#
loop_
_entity.id
_entity.type
_entity.pdbx_description
1 polymer ?
#
loop_
_entity_poly.entity_id
_entity_poly.type
_entity_poly.pdbx_seq_one_letter_code
_entity_poly.pdbx_strand_id
1 'polypeptide(L)' 'RKKLQVLVDDAWKDINEECLNQTAFPVALLQRIVNFARMIEILYKYIDGYTNSSTKTKEYISLLLVRPIPL' A
#
# COMPACT_ATOMS: atom_id res chain seq x y z
N ARG A 1 5.29 10.73 16.12
CA ARG A 1 5.70 9.91 14.95
C ARG A 1 6.09 8.48 15.33
N LYS A 2 7.11 8.25 16.19
CA LYS A 2 7.54 6.89 16.59
C LYS A 2 6.40 5.99 17.12
N LYS A 3 5.54 6.49 18.01
CA LYS A 3 4.37 5.74 18.51
C LYS A 3 3.39 5.32 17.39
N LEU A 4 3.15 6.19 16.41
CA LEU A 4 2.28 5.87 15.27
C LEU A 4 2.93 4.84 14.35
N GLN A 5 4.26 4.91 14.17
CA GLN A 5 4.98 3.91 13.39
C GLN A 5 4.86 2.52 14.01
N VAL A 6 5.00 2.42 15.34
CA VAL A 6 4.81 1.14 16.05
C VAL A 6 3.41 0.58 15.81
N LEU A 7 2.37 1.41 15.89
CA LEU A 7 0.99 0.96 15.60
C LEU A 7 0.81 0.49 14.15
N VAL A 8 1.46 1.16 13.19
CA VAL A 8 1.44 0.73 11.78
C VAL A 8 2.17 -0.59 11.60
N ASP A 9 3.34 -0.75 12.23
CA ASP A 9 4.15 -1.95 12.15
C ASP A 9 3.42 -3.15 12.79
N ASP A 10 2.73 -2.94 13.91
CA ASP A 10 1.92 -3.97 14.56
C ASP A 10 0.69 -4.33 13.70
N ALA A 11 -0.02 -3.35 13.14
CA ALA A 11 -1.13 -3.62 12.21
C ALA A 11 -0.68 -4.40 10.96
N TRP A 12 0.54 -4.14 10.47
CA TRP A 12 1.13 -4.92 9.38
C TRP A 12 1.39 -6.38 9.77
N LYS A 13 1.81 -6.65 11.02
CA LYS A 13 1.98 -8.03 11.52
C LYS A 13 0.63 -8.75 11.57
N ASP A 14 -0.40 -8.10 12.08
CA ASP A 14 -1.75 -8.67 12.16
C ASP A 14 -2.28 -9.03 10.76
N ILE A 15 -2.15 -8.12 9.78
CA ILE A 15 -2.54 -8.39 8.38
C ILE A 15 -1.79 -9.59 7.81
N ASN A 16 -0.48 -9.70 8.08
CA ASN A 16 0.34 -10.78 7.55
C ASN A 16 -0.01 -12.13 8.20
N GLU A 17 -0.25 -12.16 9.51
CA GLU A 17 -0.68 -13.36 10.22
C GLU A 17 -2.02 -13.87 9.68
N GLU A 18 -3.01 -12.99 9.56
CA GLU A 18 -4.34 -13.34 9.03
C GLU A 18 -4.28 -13.81 7.57
N CYS A 19 -3.38 -13.26 6.75
CA CYS A 19 -3.20 -13.70 5.36
C CYS A 19 -2.50 -15.07 5.24
N LEU A 20 -1.74 -15.49 6.25
CA LEU A 20 -1.04 -16.79 6.27
C LEU A 20 -1.91 -17.92 6.85
N ASN A 21 -2.86 -17.57 7.71
CA ASN A 21 -3.77 -18.53 8.32
C ASN A 21 -4.86 -19.00 7.34
N GLN A 22 -5.54 -20.11 7.68
CA GLN A 22 -6.72 -20.52 6.92
C GLN A 22 -7.84 -19.50 7.15
N THR A 23 -8.13 -18.69 6.14
CA THR A 23 -9.13 -17.62 6.26
C THR A 23 -10.50 -18.08 5.77
N ALA A 24 -11.57 -17.52 6.35
CA ALA A 24 -12.94 -17.73 5.88
C ALA A 24 -13.24 -17.01 4.54
N PHE A 25 -12.33 -16.15 4.08
CA PHE A 25 -12.52 -15.30 2.91
C PHE A 25 -11.68 -15.78 1.71
N PRO A 26 -12.15 -15.53 0.47
CA PRO A 26 -11.35 -15.79 -0.71
C PRO A 26 -10.05 -14.98 -0.74
N VAL A 27 -8.94 -15.63 -1.10
CA VAL A 27 -7.61 -14.99 -1.21
C VAL A 27 -7.64 -13.73 -2.10
N ALA A 28 -8.40 -13.76 -3.20
CA ALA A 28 -8.55 -12.62 -4.10
C ALA A 28 -9.15 -11.38 -3.43
N LEU A 29 -10.04 -11.56 -2.43
CA LEU A 29 -10.61 -10.46 -1.65
C LEU A 29 -9.55 -9.87 -0.71
N LEU A 30 -8.82 -10.73 0.01
CA LEU A 30 -7.75 -10.32 0.91
C LEU A 30 -6.66 -9.56 0.16
N GLN A 31 -6.28 -10.04 -1.03
CA GLN A 31 -5.27 -9.40 -1.86
C GLN A 31 -5.66 -7.97 -2.24
N ARG A 32 -6.95 -7.68 -2.48
CA ARG A 32 -7.42 -6.31 -2.75
C ARG A 32 -7.21 -5.40 -1.53
N ILE A 33 -7.55 -5.89 -0.34
CA ILE A 33 -7.41 -5.14 0.91
C ILE A 33 -5.93 -4.87 1.21
N VAL A 34 -5.08 -5.89 1.09
CA VAL A 34 -3.63 -5.77 1.30
C VAL A 34 -3.02 -4.80 0.28
N ASN A 35 -3.39 -4.89 -1.00
CA ASN A 35 -2.90 -3.96 -2.02
C ASN A 35 -3.35 -2.52 -1.75
N PHE A 36 -4.56 -2.32 -1.22
CA PHE A 36 -5.02 -1.00 -0.81
C PHE A 36 -4.15 -0.45 0.34
N ALA A 37 -3.89 -1.24 1.38
CA ALA A 37 -3.00 -0.83 2.48
C ALA A 37 -1.59 -0.45 1.99
N ARG A 38 -1.01 -1.24 1.07
CA ARG A 38 0.29 -0.92 0.44
C ARG A 38 0.24 0.41 -0.33
N MET A 39 -0.84 0.68 -1.05
CA MET A 39 -1.00 1.94 -1.77
C MET A 39 -1.05 3.15 -0.83
N ILE A 40 -1.72 3.03 0.32
CA ILE A 40 -1.75 4.10 1.33
C ILE A 40 -0.34 4.36 1.88
N GLU A 41 0.43 3.32 2.17
CA GLU A 41 1.82 3.48 2.63
C GLU A 41 2.67 4.24 1.61
N ILE A 42 2.54 3.91 0.32
CA ILE A 42 3.26 4.59 -0.76
C ILE A 42 2.87 6.08 -0.85
N LEU A 43 1.57 6.38 -0.77
CA LEU A 43 1.07 7.75 -0.89
C LEU A 43 1.53 8.66 0.24
N TYR A 44 1.65 8.14 1.47
CA TYR A 44 1.95 8.93 2.67
C TYR A 44 3.38 8.77 3.20
N LYS A 45 4.24 8.03 2.50
CA LYS A 45 5.61 7.72 2.95
C LYS A 45 6.47 8.95 3.28
N TYR A 46 6.34 10.03 2.51
CA TYR A 46 7.19 11.22 2.64
C TYR A 46 6.38 12.48 2.98
N ILE A 47 5.38 12.78 2.15
CA ILE A 47 4.43 13.88 2.30
C ILE A 47 3.01 13.34 2.05
N ASP A 48 2.00 14.20 2.13
CA ASP A 48 0.67 13.88 1.61
C ASP A 48 0.70 13.76 0.08
N GLY A 49 1.07 12.60 -0.43
CA GLY A 49 1.14 12.32 -1.85
C GLY A 49 -0.22 12.21 -2.53
N TYR A 50 -1.32 12.12 -1.77
CA TYR A 50 -2.67 12.02 -2.31
C TYR A 50 -3.19 13.39 -2.75
N THR A 51 -3.14 14.40 -1.86
CA THR A 51 -3.56 15.76 -2.23
C THR A 51 -2.43 16.58 -2.85
N ASN A 52 -1.16 16.27 -2.51
CA ASN A 52 0.01 16.92 -3.06
C ASN A 52 0.90 15.94 -3.83
N SER A 53 0.58 15.77 -5.11
CA SER A 53 1.28 14.86 -6.02
C SER A 53 2.66 15.34 -6.50
N SER A 54 3.19 16.45 -5.97
CA SER A 54 4.47 17.07 -6.39
C SER A 54 5.70 16.18 -6.22
N THR A 55 5.58 15.09 -5.45
CA THR A 55 6.67 14.12 -5.22
C THR A 55 6.52 12.89 -6.12
N LYS A 56 6.59 11.68 -5.54
CA LYS A 56 6.67 10.41 -6.28
C LYS A 56 5.34 9.92 -6.83
N THR A 57 4.20 10.38 -6.31
CA THR A 57 2.87 9.90 -6.73
C THR A 57 2.65 10.06 -8.23
N LYS A 58 2.94 11.23 -8.80
CA LYS A 58 2.75 11.48 -10.24
C LYS A 58 3.67 10.61 -11.10
N GLU A 59 4.90 10.38 -10.63
CA GLU A 59 5.87 9.49 -11.28
C GLU A 59 5.37 8.04 -11.30
N TYR A 60 4.89 7.52 -10.16
CA TYR A 60 4.33 6.17 -10.07
C TYR A 60 3.09 5.98 -10.94
N ILE A 61 2.16 6.94 -10.94
CA ILE A 61 0.99 6.91 -11.84
C ILE A 61 1.45 6.89 -13.29
N SER A 62 2.43 7.71 -13.65
CA SER A 62 2.95 7.76 -15.01
C SER A 62 3.58 6.43 -15.42
N LEU A 63 4.41 5.82 -14.57
CA LEU A 63 5.07 4.54 -14.86
C LEU A 63 4.10 3.36 -14.91
N LEU A 64 3.05 3.36 -14.09
CA LEU A 64 2.12 2.23 -13.99
C LEU A 64 0.98 2.29 -15.01
N LEU A 65 0.48 3.48 -15.33
CA LEU A 65 -0.78 3.66 -16.06
C LEU A 65 -0.67 4.49 -17.35
N VAL A 66 0.46 5.16 -17.59
CA VAL A 66 0.61 6.06 -18.75
C VAL A 66 1.71 5.59 -19.70
N ARG A 67 2.87 5.20 -19.17
CA ARG A 67 4.04 4.82 -19.97
C ARG A 67 4.05 3.30 -20.17
N PRO A 68 4.05 2.81 -21.41
CA PRO A 68 4.21 1.39 -21.68
C PRO A 68 5.64 0.94 -21.35
N ILE A 69 5.79 -0.35 -21.03
CA ILE A 69 7.10 -1.00 -20.95
C ILE A 69 7.63 -1.12 -22.39
N PRO A 70 8.84 -0.59 -22.71
CA PRO A 70 9.45 -0.79 -24.02
C PRO A 70 9.63 -2.28 -24.32
N LEU A 71 9.31 -2.69 -25.54
CA LEU A 71 9.54 -4.05 -26.04
C LEU A 71 10.97 -4.22 -26.53
#